data_AF-A0A2X0XN84-F1
#
_entry.id   AF-A0A2X0XN84-F1
#
_cell.length_a   1.000
_cell.length_b   1.000
_cell.length_c   1.000
_cell.angle_alpha   90.00
_cell.angle_beta   90.00
_cell.angle_gamma   90.00
#
_symmetry.space_group_name_H-M   'P 1'
#
loop_
_entity.id
_entity.type
_entity.pdbx_description
1 polymer ?
#
loop_
_entity_poly.entity_id
_entity_poly.type
_entity_poly.pdbx_seq_one_letter_code
_entity_poly.pdbx_strand_id
1 'polypeptide(L)' 'MGKVGQPLRLAMTGTPTSPGIGDTMLLVGRERTYARIKQAIEHFSK' A
#
# COMPACT_ATOMS: atom_id res chain seq x y z
N MET A 1 3.29 -15.01 -1.69
CA MET A 1 2.38 -13.87 -1.36
C MET A 1 3.07 -12.69 -0.64
N GLY A 2 4.08 -12.88 0.22
CA GLY A 2 4.70 -11.77 0.98
C GLY A 2 5.35 -10.65 0.16
N LYS A 3 5.98 -10.98 -0.97
CA LYS A 3 6.72 -10.02 -1.82
C LYS A 3 5.87 -8.92 -2.46
N VAL A 4 4.55 -9.13 -2.60
CA VAL A 4 3.63 -8.11 -3.14
C VAL A 4 2.83 -7.49 -2.00
N GLY A 5 2.30 -8.31 -1.10
CA GLY A 5 1.43 -7.83 -0.03
C GLY A 5 2.15 -6.93 0.99
N GLN A 6 3.38 -7.22 1.38
CA GLN A 6 4.09 -6.41 2.40
C GLN A 6 4.43 -5.00 1.89
N PRO A 7 4.98 -4.83 0.66
CA PRO A 7 5.15 -3.49 0.09
C PRO A 7 3.85 -2.70 -0.01
N LEU A 8 2.74 -3.35 -0.39
CA LEU A 8 1.44 -2.69 -0.43
C LEU A 8 0.97 -2.27 0.96
N ARG A 9 1.19 -3.06 2.01
CA ARG A 9 0.84 -2.67 3.38
C ARG A 9 1.59 -1.43 3.83
N LEU A 10 2.89 -1.37 3.55
CA LEU A 10 3.70 -0.18 3.85
C LEU A 10 3.18 1.04 3.09
N ALA A 11 2.90 0.90 1.79
CA ALA A 11 2.33 2.00 1.00
C ALA A 11 0.97 2.48 1.54
N MET A 12 0.14 1.57 2.04
CA MET A 12 -1.23 1.90 2.47
C MET A 12 -1.32 2.39 3.91
N THR A 13 -0.51 1.86 4.82
CA THR A 13 -0.65 2.05 6.27
C THR A 13 0.59 2.61 6.95
N GLY A 14 1.75 2.67 6.26
CA GLY A 14 3.03 3.02 6.86
C GLY A 14 3.60 1.97 7.81
N THR A 15 2.90 0.85 8.00
CA THR A 15 3.28 -0.24 8.91
C THR A 15 3.32 -1.58 8.18
N PRO A 16 4.12 -2.56 8.66
CA PRO A 16 4.16 -3.89 8.05
C PRO A 16 2.87 -4.70 8.32
N THR A 17 2.10 -4.31 9.33
CA THR A 17 0.86 -4.97 9.74
C THR A 17 -0.35 -4.13 9.36
N SER A 18 -1.38 -4.78 8.83
CA SER A 18 -2.68 -4.18 8.51
C SER A 18 -3.77 -5.25 8.62
N PRO A 19 -5.06 -4.86 8.62
CA PRO A 19 -6.15 -5.76 8.23
C PRO A 19 -5.93 -6.34 6.81
N GLY A 20 -6.90 -7.10 6.29
CA GLY A 20 -6.84 -7.58 4.90
C GLY A 20 -6.44 -6.47 3.92
N ILE A 21 -5.35 -6.64 3.17
CA ILE A 21 -4.82 -5.56 2.32
C ILE A 21 -5.81 -5.18 1.22
N GLY A 22 -6.57 -6.14 0.71
CA GLY A 22 -7.69 -5.91 -0.22
C GLY A 22 -8.78 -5.03 0.38
N ASP A 23 -9.25 -5.37 1.58
CA ASP A 23 -10.27 -4.60 2.29
C ASP A 23 -9.78 -3.19 2.64
N THR A 24 -8.52 -3.08 3.04
CA THR A 24 -7.88 -1.79 3.34
C THR A 24 -7.86 -0.90 2.09
N MET A 25 -7.47 -1.43 0.92
CA MET A 25 -7.49 -0.70 -0.35
C MET A 25 -8.92 -0.33 -0.79
N LEU A 26 -9.88 -1.23 -0.55
CA LEU A 26 -11.30 -0.97 -0.86
C LEU A 26 -11.84 0.23 -0.04
N LEU A 27 -11.55 0.26 1.26
CA LEU A 27 -11.96 1.36 2.15
C LEU A 27 -11.25 2.68 1.83
N VAL A 28 -9.97 2.61 1.45
CA VAL A 28 -9.22 3.81 1.02
C VAL A 28 -9.74 4.31 -0.33
N GLY A 29 -10.20 3.43 -1.20
CA GLY A 29 -10.69 3.75 -2.53
C GLY A 29 -9.57 3.85 -3.57
N ARG A 30 -9.97 3.72 -4.84
CA ARG A 30 -9.07 3.52 -5.98
C ARG A 30 -8.05 4.64 -6.14
N GLU A 31 -8.49 5.89 -6.30
CA GLU A 31 -7.61 7.02 -6.59
C GLU A 31 -6.56 7.25 -5.49
N ARG A 32 -6.99 7.19 -4.22
CA ARG A 32 -6.08 7.35 -3.07
C ARG A 32 -5.10 6.18 -2.96
N THR A 33 -5.51 4.97 -3.31
CA THR A 33 -4.64 3.79 -3.35
C THR A 33 -3.53 3.97 -4.40
N TYR A 34 -3.87 4.40 -5.62
CA TYR A 34 -2.88 4.67 -6.65
C TYR A 34 -1.91 5.78 -6.26
N ALA A 35 -2.41 6.88 -5.70
CA ALA A 35 -1.57 7.98 -5.23
C ALA A 35 -0.55 7.52 -4.18
N ARG A 36 -0.97 6.71 -3.19
CA ARG A 36 -0.09 6.16 -2.15
C ARG A 36 0.95 5.19 -2.72
N ILE A 37 0.57 4.32 -3.64
CA ILE A 37 1.51 3.41 -4.31
C ILE A 37 2.57 4.20 -5.08
N LYS A 38 2.16 5.25 -5.81
CA LYS A 38 3.09 6.12 -6.54
C LYS A 38 4.08 6.79 -5.59
N GLN A 39 3.59 7.36 -4.48
CA GLN A 39 4.45 7.96 -3.45
C GLN A 39 5.44 6.96 -2.86
N ALA A 40 5.00 5.72 -2.59
CA ALA A 40 5.89 4.68 -2.10
C ALA A 40 6.97 4.32 -3.13
N ILE A 41 6.61 4.18 -4.41
CA ILE A 41 7.58 3.94 -5.49
C ILE A 41 8.58 5.10 -5.56
N GLU A 42 8.13 6.35 -5.56
CA GLU A 42 8.99 7.54 -5.60
C GLU A 42 9.94 7.61 -4.38
N HIS A 43 9.50 7.13 -3.21
CA HIS A 43 10.30 7.11 -1.99
C HIS A 43 11.39 6.02 -2.02
N PHE A 44 11.07 4.83 -2.51
CA PHE A 44 11.98 3.66 -2.48
C PHE A 44 12.77 3.43 -3.77
N SER A 45 12.48 4.15 -4.85
CA SER A 45 13.22 4.04 -6.12
C SER A 45 14.43 4.97 -6.21
N LYS A 46 14.81 5.60 -5.09
CA LYS A 46 16.06 6.36 -4.91
C LYS A 46 17.08 5.47 -4.23
#